data_AF-A0A5Q0N2F3-F1
#
_entry.id   AF-A0A5Q0N2F3-F1
#
_cell.length_a   1.000
_cell.length_b   1.000
_cell.length_c   1.000
_cell.angle_alpha   90.00
_cell.angle_beta   90.00
_cell.angle_gamma   90.00
#
_symmetry.space_group_name_H-M   'P 1'
#
loop_
_entity.id
_entity.type
_entity.pdbx_description
1 polymer ?
#
loop_
_entity_poly.entity_id
_entity_poly.type
_entity_poly.pdbx_seq_one_letter_code
_entity_poly.pdbx_strand_id
1 'polypeptide(L)'
;MSNPVKSLEVKGLNKVYINYILKTRSLNIFNSYHDMFYRLNPETNKYTKIVPENIIDLMDPIVLAYLIQGDGNLDKGRNRVRIYTNSYSKVEVEQLATSIKTKLNIYTAVLLDRKDQYNLTIEANNSKLLYS
;
A
#
# COMPACT_ATOMS: atom_id res chain seq x y z
N MET A 1 21.25 -9.72 -20.87
CA MET A 1 21.72 -9.86 -19.47
C MET A 1 20.55 -10.33 -18.63
N SER A 2 20.58 -11.53 -18.05
CA SER A 2 19.46 -12.03 -17.25
C SER A 2 19.53 -11.45 -15.84
N ASN A 3 18.41 -10.92 -15.33
CA ASN A 3 18.21 -10.73 -13.90
C ASN A 3 17.46 -11.99 -13.43
N PRO A 4 18.16 -13.04 -12.97
CA PRO A 4 17.52 -14.31 -12.70
C PRO A 4 16.52 -14.16 -11.55
N VAL A 5 15.34 -14.76 -11.70
CA VAL A 5 14.38 -14.87 -10.60
C VAL A 5 15.05 -15.68 -9.49
N LYS A 6 15.14 -15.10 -8.29
CA LYS A 6 15.71 -15.77 -7.12
C LYS A 6 14.58 -16.39 -6.31
N SER A 7 14.62 -17.70 -6.10
CA SER A 7 13.78 -18.35 -5.09
C SER A 7 14.49 -18.34 -3.73
N LEU A 8 13.71 -18.19 -2.65
CA LEU A 8 14.18 -18.27 -1.28
C LEU A 8 13.18 -19.10 -0.47
N GLU A 9 13.67 -20.12 0.22
CA GLU A 9 12.88 -20.85 1.20
C GLU A 9 12.85 -20.07 2.52
N VAL A 10 11.65 -19.83 3.03
CA VAL A 10 11.40 -19.16 4.30
C VAL A 10 10.69 -20.14 5.22
N LYS A 11 11.35 -20.50 6.33
CA LYS A 11 10.77 -21.35 7.37
C LYS A 11 9.83 -20.51 8.22
N GLY A 12 8.54 -20.82 8.16
CA GLY A 12 7.56 -20.43 9.17
C GLY A 12 7.53 -21.44 10.32
N LEU A 13 6.65 -21.18 11.29
CA LEU A 13 6.54 -22.00 12.51
C LEU A 13 6.28 -23.50 12.20
N ASN A 14 5.34 -23.77 11.29
CA ASN A 14 4.90 -25.13 10.93
C ASN A 14 4.92 -25.40 9.42
N LYS A 15 5.40 -24.46 8.61
CA LYS A 15 5.34 -24.50 7.15
C LYS A 15 6.60 -23.91 6.54
N VAL A 16 7.00 -24.41 5.38
CA VAL A 16 8.04 -23.79 4.55
C VAL A 16 7.36 -23.08 3.39
N TYR A 17 7.74 -21.84 3.16
CA TYR A 17 7.27 -21.02 2.05
C TYR A 17 8.39 -20.86 1.03
N ILE A 18 8.04 -20.85 -0.25
CA ILE A 18 8.97 -20.51 -1.32
C ILE A 18 8.61 -19.11 -1.82
N ASN A 19 9.50 -18.15 -1.58
CA ASN A 19 9.35 -16.78 -2.05
C ASN A 19 10.13 -16.59 -3.35
N TYR A 20 9.48 -15.98 -4.34
CA TYR A 20 10.14 -15.57 -5.58
C TYR A 20 10.43 -14.08 -5.54
N ILE A 21 11.69 -13.72 -5.72
CA ILE A 21 12.17 -12.34 -5.69
C ILE A 21 12.55 -11.93 -7.11
N LEU A 22 11.86 -10.90 -7.59
CA LEU A 22 12.17 -10.21 -8.83
C LEU A 22 12.62 -8.80 -8.49
N LYS A 23 13.74 -8.38 -9.07
CA LYS A 23 14.29 -7.04 -8.88
C LYS A 23 14.50 -6.39 -10.23
N THR A 24 14.21 -5.10 -10.33
CA THR A 24 14.64 -4.28 -11.44
C THR A 24 16.13 -3.97 -11.30
N ARG A 25 16.79 -3.52 -12.39
CA ARG A 25 18.14 -2.95 -12.29
C ARG A 25 18.02 -1.57 -11.66
N SER A 26 19.00 -1.19 -10.84
CA SER A 26 19.11 0.17 -10.32
C SER A 26 19.40 1.13 -11.48
N LEU A 27 18.44 2.01 -11.79
CA LEU A 27 18.50 2.97 -12.88
C LEU A 27 18.01 4.33 -12.39
N ASN A 28 18.65 5.41 -12.85
CA ASN A 28 18.34 6.78 -12.42
C ASN A 28 16.90 7.21 -12.73
N ILE A 29 16.24 6.56 -13.70
CA ILE A 29 14.83 6.82 -14.03
C ILE A 29 13.89 6.54 -12.84
N PHE A 30 14.31 5.70 -11.88
CA PHE A 30 13.51 5.40 -10.69
C PHE A 30 13.72 6.41 -9.56
N ASN A 31 14.70 7.32 -9.66
CA ASN A 31 14.97 8.31 -8.61
C ASN A 31 13.76 9.23 -8.38
N SER A 32 13.04 9.60 -9.44
CA SER A 32 11.82 10.41 -9.30
C SER A 32 10.74 9.75 -8.44
N TYR A 33 10.62 8.42 -8.49
CA TYR A 33 9.70 7.69 -7.62
C TYR A 33 10.25 7.58 -6.19
N HIS A 34 11.55 7.38 -6.05
CA HIS A 34 12.19 7.39 -4.72
C HIS A 34 11.96 8.73 -4.02
N ASP A 35 12.22 9.84 -4.68
CA ASP A 35 12.10 11.19 -4.13
C ASP A 35 10.65 11.56 -3.79
N MET A 36 9.68 10.98 -4.52
CA MET A 36 8.26 11.15 -4.27
C MET A 36 7.79 10.40 -3.01
N PHE A 37 8.24 9.16 -2.81
CA PHE A 37 7.71 8.27 -1.77
C PHE A 37 8.62 8.12 -0.54
N TYR A 38 9.80 8.74 -0.51
CA TYR A 38 10.75 8.62 0.59
C TYR A 38 11.30 9.99 1.00
N ARG A 39 11.30 10.27 2.31
CA ARG A 39 11.92 11.47 2.88
C ARG A 39 13.07 11.09 3.80
N LEU A 40 14.17 11.82 3.70
CA LEU A 40 15.29 11.69 4.63
C LEU A 40 14.85 12.23 6.00
N ASN A 41 14.88 11.38 7.02
CA ASN A 41 14.75 11.81 8.39
C ASN A 41 16.15 12.28 8.87
N PRO A 42 16.32 13.58 9.20
CA PRO A 42 17.63 14.14 9.55
C PRO A 42 18.16 13.63 10.90
N GLU A 43 17.30 13.22 11.83
CA GLU A 43 17.70 12.72 13.14
C GLU A 43 18.29 11.31 13.07
N THR A 44 17.73 10.47 12.21
CA THR A 44 18.14 9.07 12.05
C THR A 44 19.06 8.83 10.86
N ASN A 45 19.19 9.83 9.98
CA ASN A 45 19.88 9.76 8.69
C ASN A 45 19.41 8.58 7.81
N LYS A 46 18.11 8.30 7.85
CA LYS A 46 17.46 7.21 7.08
C LYS A 46 16.29 7.75 6.28
N TYR A 47 16.07 7.15 5.12
CA TYR A 47 14.86 7.40 4.34
C TYR A 47 13.67 6.65 4.94
N THR A 48 12.61 7.38 5.22
CA THR A 48 11.33 6.85 5.67
C THR A 48 10.34 6.94 4.51
N LYS A 49 9.59 5.85 4.28
CA LYS A 49 8.53 5.82 3.28
C LYS A 49 7.38 6.72 3.74
N ILE A 50 6.86 7.52 2.81
CA ILE A 50 5.77 8.46 3.06
C ILE A 50 4.65 8.30 2.02
N VAL A 51 3.49 8.87 2.31
CA VAL A 51 2.48 9.15 1.30
C VAL A 51 2.77 10.53 0.68
N PRO A 52 2.90 10.64 -0.66
CA PRO A 52 3.25 11.91 -1.29
C PRO A 52 2.12 12.94 -1.21
N GLU A 53 2.46 14.22 -1.12
CA GLU A 53 1.49 15.32 -1.00
C GLU A 53 0.51 15.38 -2.18
N ASN A 54 0.97 15.07 -3.38
CA ASN A 54 0.16 15.03 -4.61
C ASN A 54 -0.54 13.68 -4.86
N ILE A 55 -0.61 12.77 -3.86
CA ILE A 55 -1.24 11.45 -4.05
C ILE A 55 -2.70 11.57 -4.51
N ILE A 56 -3.39 12.66 -4.14
CA ILE A 56 -4.75 12.92 -4.59
C ILE A 56 -4.81 13.04 -6.11
N ASP A 57 -3.87 13.74 -6.74
CA ASP A 57 -3.86 13.95 -8.18
C ASP A 57 -3.51 12.68 -8.95
N LEU A 58 -2.68 11.83 -8.33
CA LEU A 58 -2.24 10.55 -8.88
C LEU A 58 -3.23 9.40 -8.66
N MET A 59 -4.20 9.55 -7.75
CA MET A 59 -5.13 8.48 -7.40
C MET A 59 -6.11 8.21 -8.55
N ASP A 60 -6.07 6.98 -9.04
CA ASP A 60 -6.96 6.44 -10.06
C ASP A 60 -7.34 4.98 -9.70
N PRO A 61 -8.22 4.31 -10.47
CA PRO A 61 -8.59 2.93 -10.19
C PRO A 61 -7.41 1.94 -10.24
N ILE A 62 -6.39 2.21 -11.08
CA ILE A 62 -5.22 1.35 -11.23
C ILE A 62 -4.34 1.44 -9.98
N VAL A 63 -4.11 2.65 -9.47
CA VAL A 63 -3.38 2.90 -8.22
C VAL A 63 -4.08 2.20 -7.05
N LEU A 64 -5.40 2.34 -6.93
CA LEU A 64 -6.16 1.65 -5.88
C LEU A 64 -6.07 0.12 -6.02
N ALA A 65 -6.16 -0.42 -7.25
CA ALA A 65 -6.04 -1.85 -7.49
C ALA A 65 -4.67 -2.40 -7.05
N TYR A 66 -3.57 -1.72 -7.40
CA TYR A 66 -2.23 -2.12 -6.97
C TYR A 66 -2.04 -1.99 -5.45
N LEU A 67 -2.63 -0.97 -4.83
CA LEU A 67 -2.62 -0.82 -3.38
C LEU A 67 -3.34 -1.98 -2.68
N ILE A 68 -4.51 -2.39 -3.19
CA ILE A 68 -5.26 -3.56 -2.69
C ILE A 68 -4.50 -4.87 -2.98
N GLN A 69 -3.83 -5.00 -4.12
CA GLN A 69 -3.08 -6.22 -4.44
C GLN A 69 -1.84 -6.39 -3.54
N GLY A 70 -1.15 -5.29 -3.22
CA GLY A 70 0.03 -5.30 -2.37
C GLY A 70 -0.29 -5.54 -0.91
N ASP A 71 -1.20 -4.73 -0.36
CA ASP A 71 -1.45 -4.64 1.10
C ASP A 71 -2.92 -4.90 1.48
N GLY A 72 -3.75 -5.33 0.53
CA GLY A 72 -5.18 -5.57 0.77
C GLY A 72 -5.51 -6.98 1.25
N ASN A 73 -6.61 -7.09 1.99
CA ASN A 73 -7.20 -8.35 2.42
C ASN A 73 -8.73 -8.27 2.43
N LEU A 74 -9.37 -9.30 1.88
CA LEU A 74 -10.82 -9.43 1.89
C LEU A 74 -11.28 -10.07 3.20
N ASP A 75 -11.92 -9.28 4.05
CA ASP A 75 -12.64 -9.75 5.22
C ASP A 75 -14.02 -10.24 4.81
N LYS A 76 -14.08 -11.53 4.43
CA LYS A 76 -15.29 -12.21 3.94
C LYS A 76 -16.45 -12.14 4.96
N GLY A 77 -16.15 -12.23 6.25
CA GLY A 77 -17.17 -12.25 7.30
C GLY A 77 -17.91 -10.92 7.45
N ARG A 78 -17.26 -9.81 7.08
CA ARG A 78 -17.83 -8.45 7.14
C ARG A 78 -18.03 -7.82 5.78
N ASN A 79 -17.82 -8.59 4.71
CA ASN A 79 -17.87 -8.14 3.32
C ASN A 79 -17.16 -6.79 3.11
N ARG A 80 -15.86 -6.73 3.41
CA ARG A 80 -15.08 -5.50 3.31
C ARG A 80 -13.64 -5.76 2.91
N VAL A 81 -13.05 -4.81 2.20
CA VAL A 81 -11.62 -4.80 1.89
C VAL A 81 -10.91 -3.99 2.97
N ARG A 82 -9.87 -4.56 3.57
CA ARG A 82 -8.94 -3.82 4.43
C ARG A 82 -7.63 -3.64 3.70
N ILE A 83 -7.01 -2.48 3.81
CA ILE A 83 -5.67 -2.21 3.28
C ILE A 83 -4.77 -1.87 4.46
N TYR A 84 -3.74 -2.69 4.66
CA TYR A 84 -2.82 -2.57 5.79
C TYR A 84 -1.84 -1.41 5.53
N THR A 85 -2.14 -0.27 6.14
CA THR A 85 -1.38 0.99 5.98
C THR A 85 -0.65 1.36 7.26
N ASN A 86 -0.41 0.36 8.13
CA ASN A 86 0.17 0.48 9.46
C ASN A 86 1.65 0.91 9.49
N SER A 87 2.27 1.10 8.33
CA SER A 87 3.62 1.67 8.20
C SER A 87 3.63 3.19 8.03
N TYR A 88 2.47 3.80 7.76
CA TYR A 88 2.32 5.24 7.59
C TYR A 88 1.76 5.90 8.86
N SER A 89 2.00 7.21 8.99
CA SER A 89 1.38 8.02 10.02
C SER A 89 -0.13 8.16 9.79
N LYS A 90 -0.88 8.50 10.85
CA LYS A 90 -2.33 8.71 10.75
C LYS A 90 -2.71 9.71 9.66
N VAL A 91 -1.99 10.83 9.57
CA VAL A 91 -2.23 11.91 8.60
C VAL A 91 -2.09 11.41 7.18
N GLU A 92 -1.06 10.61 6.91
CA GLU A 92 -0.82 10.00 5.59
C GLU A 92 -1.91 8.99 5.23
N VAL A 93 -2.39 8.20 6.19
CA VAL A 93 -3.52 7.28 5.97
C VAL A 93 -4.82 8.04 5.70
N GLU A 94 -5.08 9.14 6.42
CA GLU A 94 -6.22 10.03 6.17
C GLU A 94 -6.15 10.69 4.79
N GLN A 95 -4.95 11.05 4.34
CA GLN A 95 -4.71 11.59 3.00
C GLN A 95 -5.02 10.56 1.91
N LEU A 96 -4.60 9.30 2.08
CA LEU A 96 -4.97 8.20 1.17
C LEU A 96 -6.48 7.99 1.13
N ALA A 97 -7.15 7.94 2.28
CA ALA A 97 -8.60 7.77 2.37
C ALA A 97 -9.35 8.90 1.64
N THR A 98 -8.90 10.14 1.84
CA THR A 98 -9.45 11.32 1.17
C THR A 98 -9.25 11.25 -0.34
N SER A 99 -8.07 10.82 -0.78
CA SER A 99 -7.75 10.70 -2.20
C SER A 99 -8.64 9.68 -2.90
N ILE A 100 -8.83 8.50 -2.29
CA ILE A 100 -9.72 7.45 -2.80
C ILE A 100 -11.16 7.97 -2.89
N LYS A 101 -11.64 8.63 -1.83
CA LYS A 101 -12.99 9.20 -1.81
C LYS A 101 -13.18 10.28 -2.89
N THR A 102 -12.26 11.23 -2.99
CA THR A 102 -12.40 12.37 -3.90
C THR A 102 -12.27 11.96 -5.36
N LYS A 103 -11.32 11.07 -5.70
CA LYS A 103 -11.07 10.68 -7.09
C LYS A 103 -12.01 9.58 -7.58
N LEU A 104 -12.41 8.66 -6.70
CA LEU A 104 -13.11 7.43 -7.11
C LEU A 104 -14.53 7.33 -6.53
N ASN A 105 -14.94 8.29 -5.70
CA ASN A 105 -16.23 8.27 -4.98
C ASN A 105 -16.42 6.98 -4.14
N ILE A 106 -15.33 6.42 -3.63
CA ILE A 106 -15.36 5.23 -2.76
C ILE A 106 -15.13 5.67 -1.33
N TYR A 107 -16.14 5.51 -0.47
CA TYR A 107 -15.96 5.75 0.96
C TYR A 107 -14.94 4.77 1.55
N THR A 108 -13.92 5.32 2.18
CA THR A 108 -12.83 4.59 2.81
C THR A 108 -12.66 5.08 4.24
N ALA A 109 -12.84 4.21 5.23
CA ALA A 109 -12.68 4.53 6.64
C ALA A 109 -11.23 4.31 7.10
N VAL A 110 -10.72 5.19 7.97
CA VAL A 110 -9.44 5.03 8.67
C VAL A 110 -9.72 4.43 10.05
N LEU A 111 -9.25 3.21 10.30
CA LEU A 111 -9.49 2.49 11.54
C LEU A 111 -8.17 2.19 12.26
N LEU A 112 -8.15 2.38 13.58
CA LEU A 112 -7.05 1.96 14.44
C LEU A 112 -7.02 0.43 14.50
N ASP A 113 -5.84 -0.17 14.32
CA ASP A 113 -5.61 -1.61 14.39
C ASP A 113 -4.78 -1.98 15.62
N ARG A 114 -3.66 -1.29 15.81
CA ARG A 114 -2.79 -1.39 16.99
C ARG A 114 -2.40 0.00 17.44
N LYS A 115 -1.68 0.10 18.56
CA LYS A 115 -1.17 1.38 19.06
C LYS A 115 -0.42 2.12 17.94
N ASP A 116 -0.91 3.30 17.59
CA ASP A 116 -0.40 4.20 16.54
C ASP A 116 -0.31 3.58 15.14
N GLN A 117 -1.11 2.55 14.86
CA GLN A 117 -1.16 1.87 13.56
C GLN A 117 -2.57 1.86 13.01
N TYR A 118 -2.73 2.39 11.81
CA TYR A 118 -4.02 2.62 11.16
C TYR A 118 -4.13 1.83 9.86
N ASN A 119 -5.34 1.39 9.54
CA ASN A 119 -5.68 0.66 8.31
C ASN A 119 -6.83 1.36 7.58
N LEU A 120 -6.85 1.25 6.25
CA LEU A 120 -7.99 1.66 5.44
C LEU A 120 -9.02 0.53 5.37
N THR A 121 -10.31 0.87 5.35
CA THR A 121 -11.40 -0.09 5.21
C THR A 121 -12.43 0.42 4.20
N ILE A 122 -12.73 -0.40 3.20
CA ILE A 122 -13.76 -0.16 2.18
C ILE A 122 -14.85 -1.20 2.37
N GLU A 123 -16.06 -0.76 2.73
CA GLU A 123 -17.21 -1.65 2.88
C GLU A 123 -17.82 -2.02 1.52
N ALA A 124 -18.34 -3.24 1.40
CA ALA A 124 -18.99 -3.69 0.18
C ALA A 124 -20.34 -3.00 -0.09
N ASN A 125 -20.88 -2.13 0.75
CA ASN A 125 -22.00 -1.29 0.32
C ASN A 125 -21.58 -0.29 -0.80
N ASN A 126 -20.27 -0.11 -1.02
CA ASN A 126 -19.71 0.56 -2.20
C ASN A 126 -19.50 -0.40 -3.42
N SER A 127 -19.86 -1.68 -3.32
CA SER A 127 -19.42 -2.76 -4.24
C SER A 127 -20.04 -2.77 -5.63
N LYS A 128 -21.03 -1.93 -5.95
CA LYS A 128 -21.51 -1.81 -7.34
C LYS A 128 -20.42 -1.34 -8.31
N LEU A 129 -19.31 -0.79 -7.81
CA LEU A 129 -18.17 -0.29 -8.59
C LEU A 129 -16.97 -1.24 -8.67
N LEU A 130 -16.91 -2.31 -7.87
CA LEU A 130 -15.73 -3.19 -7.78
C LEU A 130 -15.83 -4.45 -8.65
N TYR A 131 -17.00 -4.71 -9.24
CA TYR A 131 -17.28 -5.91 -10.05
C TYR A 131 -18.07 -5.63 -11.34
N SER A 132 -18.19 -4.36 -11.75
CA SER A 132 -18.81 -3.94 -13.02
C SER A 132 -17.76 -3.74 -14.10
#